data_AF-A0A1H6C8C2-F1
#
_entry.id   AF-A0A1H6C8C2-F1
#
_cell.length_a   1.000
_cell.length_b   1.000
_cell.length_c   1.000
_cell.angle_alpha   90.00
_cell.angle_beta   90.00
_cell.angle_gamma   90.00
#
_symmetry.space_group_name_H-M   'P 1'
#
loop_
_entity.id
_entity.type
_entity.pdbx_description
1 polymer ?
#
loop_
_entity_poly.entity_id
_entity_poly.type
_entity_poly.pdbx_seq_one_letter_code
_entity_poly.pdbx_strand_id
1 'polypeptide(L)'
;MSGPATTERLFSWTVVERGGDPPALGAVGVCDDQGKAVRRLAEALREAPAGALGLVHSVTRPWWTDGYWYGDLLVRVQVDSGTGTVVARRGGGQPMDDVFAEAARVCAQMS
;
A
#
# COMPACT_ATOMS: atom_id res chain seq x y z
N MET A 1 -35.72 -6.47 8.48
CA MET A 1 -34.90 -7.25 7.53
C MET A 1 -33.63 -6.47 7.28
N SER A 2 -32.55 -6.81 7.96
CA SER A 2 -31.23 -6.22 7.69
C SER A 2 -30.71 -6.84 6.40
N GLY A 3 -30.47 -6.02 5.38
CA GLY A 3 -29.81 -6.46 4.15
C GLY A 3 -28.41 -7.04 4.47
N PRO A 4 -27.80 -7.80 3.54
CA PRO A 4 -26.46 -8.32 3.75
C PRO A 4 -25.54 -7.14 4.08
N ALA A 5 -24.91 -7.18 5.26
CA ALA A 5 -23.88 -6.21 5.62
C ALA A 5 -22.80 -6.33 4.54
N THR A 6 -22.74 -5.38 3.62
CA THR A 6 -21.63 -5.27 2.68
C THR A 6 -20.39 -5.09 3.53
N THR A 7 -19.55 -6.13 3.62
CA THR A 7 -18.24 -6.01 4.25
C THR A 7 -17.50 -4.91 3.51
N GLU A 8 -17.42 -3.73 4.12
CA GLU A 8 -16.76 -2.59 3.51
C GLU A 8 -15.31 -2.99 3.25
N ARG A 9 -14.90 -2.93 1.98
CA ARG A 9 -13.55 -3.35 1.58
C ARG A 9 -12.59 -2.26 2.02
N LEU A 10 -11.74 -2.56 2.99
CA LEU A 10 -10.73 -1.63 3.49
C LEU A 10 -9.36 -1.97 2.91
N PHE A 11 -8.51 -0.97 2.87
CA PHE A 11 -7.15 -1.05 2.34
C PHE A 11 -6.18 -0.43 3.34
N SER A 12 -5.22 -1.22 3.80
CA SER A 12 -4.13 -0.74 4.65
C SER A 12 -2.92 -0.42 3.78
N TRP A 13 -2.34 0.76 3.93
CA TRP A 13 -1.08 1.15 3.32
C TRP A 13 0.00 1.35 4.38
N THR A 14 1.23 0.95 4.08
CA THR A 14 2.34 0.90 5.03
C THR A 14 3.64 1.23 4.32
N VAL A 15 4.45 2.11 4.91
CA VAL A 15 5.86 2.31 4.56
C VAL A 15 6.73 1.50 5.53
N VAL A 16 7.59 0.64 4.98
CA VAL A 16 8.61 -0.11 5.70
C VAL A 16 9.95 0.52 5.39
N GLU A 17 10.54 1.20 6.36
CA GLU A 17 11.81 1.92 6.19
C GLU A 17 13.01 0.98 6.28
N ARG A 18 12.89 -0.09 7.06
CA ARG A 18 13.93 -1.10 7.23
C ARG A 18 13.32 -2.46 7.51
N GLY A 19 13.75 -3.48 6.77
CA GLY A 19 13.41 -4.88 7.07
C GLY A 19 14.00 -5.35 8.41
N GLY A 20 13.43 -6.40 8.99
CA GLY A 20 13.85 -6.97 10.28
C GLY A 20 12.69 -7.64 11.01
N ASP A 21 12.96 -8.11 12.23
CA ASP A 21 11.94 -8.65 13.14
C ASP A 21 12.08 -8.02 14.55
N PRO A 22 11.23 -7.04 14.92
CA PRO A 22 10.19 -6.44 14.09
C PRO A 22 10.75 -5.47 13.03
N PRO A 23 10.03 -5.24 11.92
CA PRO A 23 10.43 -4.26 10.92
C PRO A 23 10.30 -2.83 11.47
N ALA A 24 11.14 -1.91 10.95
CA ALA A 24 10.96 -0.49 11.21
C ALA A 24 9.91 0.07 10.25
N LEU A 25 8.83 0.59 10.83
CA LEU A 25 7.72 1.19 10.10
C LEU A 25 7.86 2.71 10.06
N GLY A 26 7.57 3.29 8.90
CA GLY A 26 7.34 4.71 8.74
C GLY A 26 5.84 5.01 8.85
N ALA A 27 5.31 5.75 7.87
CA ALA A 27 3.89 6.09 7.83
C ALA A 27 2.99 4.88 7.52
N VAL A 28 1.83 4.82 8.18
CA VAL A 28 0.81 3.79 7.98
C VAL A 28 -0.58 4.41 8.00
N GLY A 29 -1.54 3.79 7.31
CA GLY A 29 -2.93 4.20 7.36
C GLY A 29 -3.89 3.20 6.73
N VAL A 30 -5.19 3.43 6.90
CA VAL A 30 -6.27 2.61 6.33
C VAL A 30 -7.29 3.51 5.65
N CYS A 31 -7.82 3.09 4.50
CA CYS A 31 -8.95 3.76 3.84
C CYS A 31 -9.88 2.78 3.12
N ASP A 32 -11.03 3.30 2.72
CA ASP A 32 -12.13 2.61 2.02
C ASP A 32 -11.94 2.51 0.50
N ASP A 33 -10.92 3.17 -0.04
CA ASP A 33 -10.64 3.25 -1.47
C ASP A 33 -9.19 2.85 -1.78
N GLN A 34 -9.02 1.94 -2.73
CA GLN A 34 -7.70 1.45 -3.13
C GLN A 34 -6.84 2.56 -3.75
N GLY A 35 -7.44 3.45 -4.56
CA GLY A 35 -6.74 4.54 -5.21
C GLY A 35 -6.20 5.56 -4.20
N LYS A 36 -6.99 5.91 -3.20
CA LYS A 36 -6.56 6.73 -2.05
C LYS A 36 -5.41 6.06 -1.30
N ALA A 37 -5.49 4.76 -1.03
CA ALA A 37 -4.41 4.03 -0.33
C ALA A 37 -3.09 4.15 -1.11
N VAL A 38 -3.15 3.94 -2.43
CA VAL A 38 -1.98 4.04 -3.31
C VAL A 38 -1.43 5.46 -3.37
N ARG A 39 -2.27 6.49 -3.48
CA ARG A 39 -1.84 7.89 -3.47
C ARG A 39 -1.17 8.29 -2.15
N ARG A 40 -1.78 7.95 -1.02
CA ARG A 40 -1.22 8.19 0.31
C ARG A 40 0.11 7.47 0.52
N LEU A 41 0.21 6.24 0.01
CA LEU A 41 1.47 5.50 0.03
C LEU A 41 2.55 6.20 -0.80
N ALA A 42 2.22 6.63 -2.02
CA ALA A 42 3.16 7.33 -2.89
C ALA A 42 3.63 8.65 -2.26
N GLU A 43 2.72 9.43 -1.67
CA GLU A 43 3.04 10.64 -0.90
C GLU A 43 4.00 10.32 0.25
N ALA A 44 3.70 9.31 1.06
CA ALA A 44 4.54 8.93 2.19
C ALA A 44 5.93 8.41 1.78
N LEU A 45 6.02 7.71 0.65
CA LEU A 45 7.31 7.22 0.12
C LEU A 45 8.24 8.35 -0.34
N ARG A 46 7.71 9.55 -0.66
CA ARG A 46 8.54 10.72 -1.03
C ARG A 46 9.41 11.22 0.11
N GLU A 47 8.92 11.05 1.33
CA GLU A 47 9.60 11.50 2.56
C GLU A 47 10.38 10.35 3.23
N ALA A 48 10.23 9.13 2.71
CA ALA A 48 10.84 7.93 3.25
C ALA A 48 12.34 7.82 2.90
N PRO A 49 13.15 7.17 3.73
CA PRO A 49 14.56 6.93 3.43
C PRO A 49 14.74 6.06 2.18
N ALA A 50 15.88 6.22 1.51
CA ALA A 50 16.24 5.41 0.35
C ALA A 50 16.21 3.91 0.68
N GLY A 51 15.61 3.11 -0.20
CA GLY A 51 15.42 1.67 0.02
C GLY A 51 14.14 1.31 0.80
N ALA A 52 13.33 2.30 1.20
CA ALA A 52 12.03 2.04 1.80
C ALA A 52 11.09 1.28 0.82
N LEU A 53 10.21 0.47 1.42
CA LEU A 53 9.19 -0.32 0.73
C LEU A 53 7.81 0.20 1.09
N GLY A 54 6.96 0.39 0.08
CA GLY A 54 5.54 0.63 0.28
C GLY A 54 4.73 -0.63 0.06
N LEU A 55 3.71 -0.85 0.88
CA LEU A 55 2.81 -1.99 0.79
C LEU A 55 1.37 -1.50 0.88
N VAL A 56 0.48 -2.07 0.05
CA VAL A 56 -0.97 -1.94 0.19
C VAL A 56 -1.59 -3.32 0.29
N HIS A 57 -2.30 -3.59 1.37
CA HIS A 57 -3.07 -4.81 1.58
C HIS A 57 -4.56 -4.52 1.58
N SER A 58 -5.35 -5.47 1.12
CA SER A 58 -6.75 -5.54 1.54
C SER A 58 -6.81 -5.90 3.02
N VAL A 59 -7.71 -5.27 3.77
CA VAL A 59 -7.96 -5.60 5.17
C VAL A 59 -9.45 -5.70 5.45
N THR A 60 -9.80 -6.53 6.42
CA THR A 60 -11.15 -6.61 6.97
C THR A 60 -11.10 -6.19 8.43
N ARG A 61 -12.09 -5.44 8.90
CA ARG A 61 -12.25 -5.11 10.33
C ARG A 61 -13.45 -5.88 10.89
N PRO A 62 -13.25 -7.04 11.54
CA PRO A 62 -14.36 -7.77 12.13
C PRO A 62 -14.93 -7.01 13.32
N TRP A 63 -16.25 -7.06 13.50
CA TRP A 63 -16.93 -6.35 14.59
C TRP A 63 -16.67 -6.94 15.98
N TRP A 64 -16.11 -8.16 16.06
CA TRP A 64 -15.83 -8.86 17.32
C TRP A 64 -14.37 -8.73 17.79
N THR A 65 -13.53 -7.95 17.11
CA THR A 65 -12.11 -7.81 17.47
C THR A 65 -11.62 -6.38 17.28
N ASP A 66 -10.75 -5.95 18.19
CA ASP A 66 -10.02 -4.69 18.07
C ASP A 66 -8.79 -4.92 17.18
N GLY A 67 -9.01 -4.95 15.86
CA GLY A 67 -7.92 -5.14 14.91
C GLY A 67 -8.35 -5.28 13.45
N TYR A 68 -7.35 -5.25 12.57
CA TYR A 68 -7.50 -5.53 11.16
C TYR A 68 -6.97 -6.93 10.84
N TRP A 69 -7.73 -7.66 10.04
CA TRP A 69 -7.28 -8.91 9.46
C TRP A 69 -6.75 -8.59 8.07
N TYR A 70 -5.46 -8.90 7.86
CA TYR A 70 -4.78 -8.66 6.59
C TYR A 70 -5.14 -9.76 5.61
N GLY A 71 -5.63 -9.35 4.44
CA GLY A 71 -5.87 -10.20 3.29
C GLY A 71 -4.73 -10.06 2.27
N ASP A 72 -5.10 -10.07 1.00
CA ASP A 72 -4.17 -10.04 -0.13
C ASP A 72 -3.30 -8.77 -0.12
N LEU A 73 -2.01 -8.95 -0.43
CA LEU A 73 -1.12 -7.88 -0.85
C LEU A 73 -1.53 -7.44 -2.26
N LEU A 74 -1.93 -6.19 -2.41
CA LEU A 74 -2.41 -5.65 -3.69
C LEU A 74 -1.30 -4.92 -4.43
N VAL A 75 -0.53 -4.12 -3.71
CA VAL A 75 0.53 -3.29 -4.28
C VAL A 75 1.76 -3.39 -3.39
N ARG A 76 2.92 -3.58 -4.02
CA ARG A 76 4.23 -3.43 -3.42
C ARG A 76 4.99 -2.39 -4.23
N VAL A 77 5.52 -1.38 -3.58
CA VAL A 77 6.34 -0.35 -4.19
C VAL A 77 7.72 -0.42 -3.57
N GLN A 78 8.77 -0.38 -4.38
CA GLN A 78 10.14 -0.28 -3.92
C GLN A 78 10.80 0.93 -4.54
N VAL A 79 11.37 1.79 -3.70
CA VAL A 79 12.21 2.89 -4.15
C VAL A 79 13.63 2.34 -4.29
N ASP A 80 14.14 2.29 -5.52
CA ASP A 80 15.51 1.89 -5.78
C ASP A 80 16.47 2.92 -5.18
N SER A 81 17.37 2.47 -4.31
CA SER A 81 18.27 3.35 -3.56
C SER A 81 19.39 3.95 -4.39
N GLY A 82 19.67 3.41 -5.58
CA GLY A 82 20.73 3.90 -6.48
C GLY A 82 20.23 4.86 -7.56
N THR A 83 18.99 4.71 -7.99
CA THR A 83 18.42 5.45 -9.14
C THR A 83 17.22 6.31 -8.80
N GLY A 84 16.62 6.15 -7.61
CA GLY A 84 15.35 6.77 -7.26
C GLY A 84 14.15 6.21 -8.04
N THR A 85 14.36 5.18 -8.86
CA THR A 85 13.30 4.56 -9.67
C THR A 85 12.30 3.85 -8.77
N VAL A 86 11.02 4.14 -8.97
CA VAL A 86 9.95 3.48 -8.24
C VAL A 86 9.47 2.25 -9.02
N VAL A 87 9.71 1.06 -8.46
CA VAL A 87 9.20 -0.20 -9.01
C VAL A 87 7.97 -0.62 -8.20
N ALA A 88 6.79 -0.42 -8.78
CA ALA A 88 5.59 -1.03 -8.26
C ALA A 88 5.50 -2.49 -8.77
N ARG A 89 4.93 -3.41 -7.98
CA ARG A 89 4.56 -4.80 -8.34
C ARG A 89 3.26 -5.20 -7.65
N ARG A 90 2.36 -5.90 -8.35
CA ARG A 90 1.16 -6.46 -7.73
C ARG A 90 1.56 -7.64 -6.83
N GLY A 91 0.87 -7.83 -5.70
CA GLY A 91 0.98 -9.11 -4.99
C GLY A 91 0.40 -10.23 -5.86
N GLY A 92 1.10 -11.35 -5.96
CA GLY A 92 0.72 -12.48 -6.82
C GLY A 92 1.29 -12.48 -8.25
N GLY A 93 2.12 -11.51 -8.64
CA GLY A 93 2.92 -11.61 -9.88
C GLY A 93 2.21 -11.33 -11.21
N GLN A 94 0.92 -10.93 -11.21
CA GLN A 94 0.23 -10.48 -12.43
C GLN A 94 0.15 -8.93 -12.50
N PRO A 95 0.38 -8.30 -13.67
CA PRO A 95 0.18 -6.85 -13.83
C PRO A 95 -1.30 -6.45 -13.71
N MET A 96 -1.57 -5.21 -13.31
CA MET A 96 -2.91 -4.61 -13.26
C MET A 96 -2.78 -3.18 -13.78
N ASP A 97 -3.17 -2.96 -15.03
CA ASP A 97 -2.56 -1.93 -15.88
C ASP A 97 -2.97 -0.47 -15.54
N ASP A 98 -4.18 -0.23 -14.99
CA ASP A 98 -4.68 1.14 -14.83
C ASP A 98 -4.28 1.82 -13.51
N VAL A 99 -4.30 1.10 -12.38
CA VAL A 99 -3.94 1.65 -11.05
C VAL A 99 -2.43 1.80 -10.91
N PHE A 100 -1.67 0.97 -11.63
CA PHE A 100 -0.21 1.06 -11.71
C PHE A 100 0.27 2.21 -12.58
N ALA A 101 -0.43 2.50 -13.68
CA ALA A 101 -0.14 3.69 -14.47
C ALA A 101 -0.30 4.95 -13.61
N GLU A 102 -1.24 5.01 -12.67
CA GLU A 102 -1.39 6.12 -11.73
C GLU A 102 -0.25 6.15 -10.70
N ALA A 103 0.07 5.03 -10.04
CA ALA A 103 1.18 4.98 -9.08
C ALA A 103 2.52 5.34 -9.74
N ALA A 104 2.78 4.79 -10.93
CA ALA A 104 3.97 5.08 -11.71
C ALA A 104 3.96 6.50 -12.28
N ARG A 105 2.82 7.07 -12.71
CA ARG A 105 2.72 8.48 -13.12
C ARG A 105 2.99 9.42 -11.97
N VAL A 106 2.37 9.20 -10.81
CA VAL A 106 2.59 10.00 -9.61
C VAL A 106 4.07 9.96 -9.22
N CYS A 107 4.72 8.79 -9.36
CA CYS A 107 6.14 8.64 -9.08
C CYS A 107 7.07 9.18 -10.19
N ALA A 108 6.68 9.14 -11.46
CA ALA A 108 7.46 9.63 -12.59
C ALA A 108 7.40 11.16 -12.76
N GLN A 109 6.37 11.81 -12.20
CA GLN A 109 6.31 13.27 -12.05
C GLN A 109 7.24 13.80 -10.92
N MET A 110 8.01 12.92 -10.28
CA MET A 110 8.94 13.25 -9.19
C MET A 110 10.41 13.31 -9.63
N SER A 111 10.69 13.09 -10.93
CA SER A 111 12.00 13.23 -11.58
C SER A 111 12.14 14.59 -12.25
#